data_AF-A0A9X2S5X1-F1
#
_entry.id   AF-A0A9X2S5X1-F1
#
_cell.length_a   1.000
_cell.length_b   1.000
_cell.length_c   1.000
_cell.angle_alpha   90.00
_cell.angle_beta   90.00
_cell.angle_gamma   90.00
#
_symmetry.space_group_name_H-M   'P 1'
#
loop_
_entity.id
_entity.type
_entity.pdbx_description
1 polymer ?
#
loop_
_entity_poly.entity_id
_entity_poly.type
_entity_poly.pdbx_seq_one_letter_code
_entity_poly.pdbx_strand_id
1 'polypeptide(L)'
;MKKNLIIVLAFFISLTCLSNQMVYAKKLSQNKEYFELETNEFGVSSLFFNFINNCFMNLDGVQVIDINGLDVTKNFINETSHYYSSKDYEAIQNLIISKKLLVSYEKIIPEKNYNSDSQIMSIKTQTVKKTFYHNEWDLKHKFKKEWTSTLTGKYSYNFNTRRIVSASSPTISFNTNFGAAFVPSINNIRTNYSLSNSGMRLTFTGSYNMNATLGIPIGDLEIGYPIHFGNFRDIFDV
;
A
#
# COMPACT_ATOMS: atom_id res chain seq x y z
N MET A 1 6.87 86.62 34.06
CA MET A 1 8.33 86.65 33.76
C MET A 1 8.83 85.24 33.49
N LYS A 2 9.69 85.07 32.47
CA LYS A 2 10.27 83.81 31.90
C LYS A 2 9.25 82.94 31.14
N LYS A 3 9.10 82.99 29.79
CA LYS A 3 9.99 82.74 28.62
C LYS A 3 10.50 81.30 28.45
N ASN A 4 10.12 80.74 27.29
CA ASN A 4 10.73 79.67 26.49
C ASN A 4 10.46 78.24 26.98
N LEU A 5 10.31 77.19 26.16
CA LEU A 5 10.66 76.95 24.76
C LEU A 5 9.86 75.74 24.22
N ILE A 6 9.62 75.76 22.92
CA ILE A 6 9.11 74.75 21.97
C ILE A 6 9.69 73.33 22.19
N ILE A 7 8.88 72.28 21.97
CA ILE A 7 9.17 71.16 21.04
C ILE A 7 7.86 70.50 20.59
N VAL A 8 7.71 70.48 19.28
CA VAL A 8 6.69 69.83 18.46
C VAL A 8 6.92 68.33 18.49
N LEU A 9 5.87 67.53 18.73
CA LEU A 9 5.81 66.18 18.16
C LEU A 9 4.36 65.86 17.79
N ALA A 10 4.03 66.18 16.53
CA ALA A 10 2.83 65.71 15.87
C ALA A 10 2.99 64.20 15.61
N PHE A 11 2.34 63.37 16.42
CA PHE A 11 2.13 61.96 16.05
C PHE A 11 0.79 61.85 15.34
N PHE A 12 0.82 62.13 14.04
CA PHE A 12 -0.21 61.74 13.10
C PHE A 12 -0.31 60.21 13.12
N ILE A 13 -1.35 59.68 13.75
CA ILE A 13 -1.78 58.30 13.50
C ILE A 13 -2.45 58.32 12.12
N SER A 14 -1.64 58.18 11.07
CA SER A 14 -2.17 57.82 9.77
C SER A 14 -2.67 56.38 9.88
N LEU A 15 -3.99 56.25 10.02
CA LEU A 15 -4.74 55.03 9.80
C LEU A 15 -4.56 54.66 8.31
N THR A 16 -3.43 54.04 7.95
CA THR A 16 -3.31 53.40 6.65
C THR A 16 -4.21 52.18 6.70
N CYS A 17 -5.40 52.32 6.13
CA CYS A 17 -6.19 51.21 5.65
C CYS A 17 -5.26 50.30 4.85
N LEU A 18 -4.85 49.19 5.45
CA LEU A 18 -4.42 48.03 4.68
C LEU A 18 -5.59 47.71 3.78
N SER A 19 -5.40 47.94 2.49
CA SER A 19 -6.29 47.38 1.49
C SER A 19 -6.29 45.88 1.74
N ASN A 20 -7.42 45.37 2.23
CA ASN A 20 -7.74 43.96 2.12
C ASN A 20 -7.75 43.66 0.63
N GLN A 21 -6.58 43.33 0.06
CA GLN A 21 -6.55 42.56 -1.16
C GLN A 21 -7.20 41.24 -0.77
N MET A 22 -8.49 41.13 -1.08
CA MET A 22 -9.13 39.84 -1.18
C MET A 22 -8.29 39.06 -2.18
N VAL A 23 -7.45 38.17 -1.66
CA VAL A 23 -6.87 37.10 -2.45
C VAL A 23 -8.06 36.25 -2.86
N TYR A 24 -8.60 36.53 -4.05
CA TYR A 24 -9.52 35.64 -4.70
C TYR A 24 -8.79 34.32 -4.86
N ALA A 25 -9.12 33.33 -4.03
CA ALA A 25 -8.87 31.95 -4.39
C ALA A 25 -9.50 31.77 -5.77
N LYS A 26 -8.65 31.54 -6.78
CA LYS A 26 -9.09 31.18 -8.12
C LYS A 26 -10.07 30.03 -7.93
N LYS A 27 -11.34 30.27 -8.25
CA LYS A 27 -12.38 29.26 -8.25
C LYS A 27 -11.88 28.15 -9.16
N LEU A 28 -11.37 27.06 -8.57
CA LEU A 28 -11.08 25.84 -9.30
C LEU A 28 -12.41 25.49 -9.97
N SER A 29 -12.43 25.55 -11.31
CA SER A 29 -13.59 25.06 -12.04
C SER A 29 -13.83 23.63 -11.59
N GLN A 30 -15.11 23.26 -11.49
CA GLN A 30 -15.54 21.90 -11.18
C GLN A 30 -15.26 20.96 -12.35
N ASN A 31 -14.02 20.93 -12.84
CA ASN A 31 -13.52 19.76 -13.55
C ASN A 31 -13.03 18.81 -12.47
N LYS A 32 -13.73 17.69 -12.33
CA LYS A 32 -13.18 16.48 -11.70
C LYS A 32 -11.99 16.03 -12.55
N GLU A 33 -10.87 16.74 -12.48
CA GLU A 33 -9.57 16.15 -12.81
C GLU A 33 -9.29 15.14 -11.69
N TYR A 34 -9.74 13.92 -11.94
CA TYR A 34 -9.11 12.77 -11.30
C TYR A 34 -7.63 12.88 -11.65
N PHE A 35 -6.77 13.03 -10.65
CA PHE A 35 -5.34 12.86 -10.83
C PHE A 35 -5.13 11.42 -11.31
N GLU A 36 -4.96 11.26 -12.64
CA GLU A 36 -4.87 9.96 -13.28
C GLU A 36 -3.71 9.17 -12.67
N LEU A 37 -4.02 7.94 -12.25
CA LEU A 37 -2.98 6.94 -12.02
C LEU A 37 -2.32 6.69 -13.38
N GLU A 38 -0.99 6.57 -13.41
CA GLU A 38 -0.30 6.19 -14.64
C GLU A 38 -0.80 4.78 -15.05
N THR A 39 -1.62 4.75 -16.10
CA THR A 39 -2.10 3.52 -16.73
C THR A 39 -1.17 3.15 -17.88
N ASN A 40 -1.02 1.85 -18.09
CA ASN A 40 -0.31 1.30 -19.23
C ASN A 40 -1.26 1.12 -20.43
N GLU A 41 -0.75 0.53 -21.52
CA GLU A 41 -1.53 0.22 -22.73
C GLU A 41 -2.75 -0.68 -22.50
N PHE A 42 -2.86 -1.30 -21.31
CA PHE A 42 -3.97 -2.18 -20.92
C PHE A 42 -5.01 -1.51 -20.01
N GLY A 43 -4.97 -0.19 -19.86
CA GLY A 43 -5.97 0.57 -19.08
C GLY A 43 -5.85 0.40 -17.56
N VAL A 44 -4.82 -0.28 -17.08
CA VAL A 44 -4.52 -0.48 -15.66
C VAL A 44 -3.12 0.00 -15.35
N SER A 45 -2.77 0.14 -14.07
CA SER A 45 -1.40 0.48 -13.74
C SER A 45 -0.41 -0.64 -14.01
N SER A 46 0.86 -0.27 -14.18
CA SER A 46 1.97 -1.23 -14.20
C SER A 46 2.07 -2.05 -12.91
N LEU A 47 1.70 -1.48 -11.76
CA LEU A 47 1.68 -2.17 -10.48
C LEU A 47 0.65 -3.30 -10.47
N PHE A 48 -0.60 -3.01 -10.88
CA PHE A 48 -1.66 -4.01 -10.97
C PHE A 48 -1.36 -5.05 -12.04
N PHE A 49 -0.94 -4.63 -13.23
CA PHE A 49 -0.57 -5.53 -14.32
C PHE A 49 0.49 -6.55 -13.89
N ASN A 50 1.57 -6.09 -13.24
CA ASN A 50 2.61 -6.98 -12.73
C ASN A 50 2.08 -7.91 -11.63
N PHE A 51 1.25 -7.39 -10.72
CA PHE A 51 0.65 -8.21 -9.67
C PHE A 51 -0.22 -9.33 -10.25
N ILE A 52 -1.16 -9.00 -11.14
CA ILE A 52 -2.13 -9.96 -11.66
C ILE A 52 -1.47 -10.99 -12.60
N ASN A 53 -0.47 -10.57 -13.38
CA ASN A 53 0.33 -11.53 -14.17
C ASN A 53 1.03 -12.55 -13.27
N ASN A 54 1.61 -12.13 -12.13
CA ASN A 54 2.21 -13.08 -11.19
C ASN A 54 1.18 -14.06 -10.62
N CYS A 55 -0.05 -13.62 -10.36
CA CYS A 55 -1.14 -14.51 -9.95
C CYS A 55 -1.43 -15.58 -11.01
N PHE A 56 -1.64 -15.18 -12.26
CA PHE A 56 -2.00 -16.11 -13.33
C PHE A 56 -0.85 -16.99 -13.81
N MET A 57 0.40 -16.57 -13.61
CA MET A 57 1.58 -17.40 -13.87
C MET A 57 1.79 -18.48 -12.79
N ASN A 58 1.20 -18.32 -11.60
CA ASN A 58 1.34 -19.26 -10.49
C ASN A 58 0.02 -19.40 -9.70
N LEU A 59 -0.99 -20.01 -10.33
CA LEU A 59 -2.33 -20.16 -9.76
C LEU A 59 -2.33 -20.90 -8.41
N ASP A 60 -1.42 -21.85 -8.20
CA ASP A 60 -1.31 -22.62 -6.95
C ASP A 60 -0.98 -21.73 -5.73
N GLY A 61 -0.34 -20.59 -5.95
CA GLY A 61 -0.04 -19.62 -4.90
C GLY A 61 -1.13 -18.57 -4.67
N VAL A 62 -2.17 -18.51 -5.51
CA VAL A 62 -3.18 -17.46 -5.43
C VAL A 62 -4.16 -17.74 -4.31
N GLN A 63 -4.53 -16.69 -3.57
CA GLN A 63 -5.64 -16.71 -2.63
C GLN A 63 -6.50 -15.47 -2.80
N VAL A 64 -7.81 -15.67 -2.87
CA VAL A 64 -8.82 -14.62 -2.97
C VAL A 64 -9.85 -14.79 -1.88
N ILE A 65 -9.94 -13.80 -1.01
CA ILE A 65 -10.89 -13.76 0.10
C ILE A 65 -11.94 -12.69 -0.16
N ASP A 66 -13.21 -13.02 0.03
CA ASP A 66 -14.31 -12.05 -0.06
C ASP A 66 -14.44 -11.19 1.22
N ILE A 67 -15.34 -10.22 1.20
CA ILE A 67 -15.59 -9.34 2.35
C ILE A 67 -16.08 -10.08 3.61
N ASN A 68 -16.62 -11.30 3.47
CA ASN A 68 -17.10 -12.13 4.56
C ASN A 68 -15.99 -13.05 5.12
N GLY A 69 -14.79 -13.02 4.54
CA GLY A 69 -13.68 -13.90 4.93
C GLY A 69 -13.73 -15.28 4.28
N LEU A 70 -14.56 -15.50 3.26
CA LEU A 70 -14.67 -16.77 2.55
C LEU A 70 -13.63 -16.85 1.43
N ASP A 71 -13.00 -18.02 1.30
CA ASP A 71 -12.11 -18.31 0.18
C ASP A 71 -12.92 -18.52 -1.10
N VAL A 72 -12.78 -17.60 -2.04
CA VAL A 72 -13.45 -17.59 -3.34
C VAL A 72 -12.46 -17.77 -4.50
N THR A 73 -11.24 -18.24 -4.22
CA THR A 73 -10.13 -18.35 -5.18
C THR A 73 -10.53 -19.06 -6.46
N LYS A 74 -11.16 -20.24 -6.35
CA LYS A 74 -11.57 -21.04 -7.52
C LYS A 74 -12.60 -20.29 -8.37
N ASN A 75 -13.58 -19.63 -7.74
CA ASN A 75 -14.61 -18.87 -8.44
C ASN A 75 -13.99 -17.65 -9.14
N PHE A 76 -13.11 -16.94 -8.45
CA PHE A 76 -12.39 -15.81 -9.03
C PHE A 76 -11.57 -16.24 -10.25
N ILE A 77 -10.76 -17.30 -10.15
CA ILE A 77 -9.94 -17.79 -11.27
C ILE A 77 -10.84 -18.17 -12.46
N ASN A 78 -11.92 -18.92 -12.22
CA ASN A 78 -12.85 -19.32 -13.28
C ASN A 78 -13.50 -18.11 -13.97
N GLU A 79 -13.93 -17.11 -13.19
CA GLU A 79 -14.59 -15.90 -13.71
C GLU A 79 -13.62 -14.95 -14.42
N THR A 80 -12.32 -14.99 -14.09
CA THR A 80 -11.34 -14.02 -14.61
C THR A 80 -10.39 -14.60 -15.66
N SER A 81 -10.41 -15.92 -15.89
CA SER A 81 -9.53 -16.58 -16.86
C SER A 81 -9.74 -16.10 -18.30
N HIS A 82 -10.98 -15.83 -18.72
CA HIS A 82 -11.24 -15.32 -20.07
C HIS A 82 -10.75 -13.88 -20.22
N TYR A 83 -10.99 -13.02 -19.22
CA TYR A 83 -10.48 -11.63 -19.21
C TYR A 83 -8.96 -11.61 -19.30
N TYR A 84 -8.27 -12.47 -18.54
CA TYR A 84 -6.82 -12.58 -18.61
C TYR A 84 -6.34 -13.02 -20.00
N SER A 85 -7.01 -14.03 -20.59
CA SER A 85 -6.68 -14.54 -21.93
C SER A 85 -6.90 -13.50 -23.03
N SER A 86 -7.90 -12.64 -22.87
CA SER A 86 -8.19 -11.52 -23.77
C SER A 86 -7.42 -10.24 -23.45
N LYS A 87 -6.52 -10.25 -22.45
CA LYS A 87 -5.77 -9.09 -21.94
C LYS A 87 -6.65 -7.94 -21.42
N ASP A 88 -7.86 -8.25 -20.98
CA ASP A 88 -8.79 -7.31 -20.36
C ASP A 88 -8.51 -7.23 -18.85
N TYR A 89 -7.37 -6.63 -18.50
CA TYR A 89 -6.95 -6.49 -17.11
C TYR A 89 -7.82 -5.51 -16.33
N GLU A 90 -8.41 -4.52 -17.02
CA GLU A 90 -9.32 -3.55 -16.40
C GLU A 90 -10.57 -4.25 -15.85
N ALA A 91 -11.16 -5.20 -16.59
CA ALA A 91 -12.29 -5.99 -16.09
C ALA A 91 -11.93 -6.78 -14.83
N ILE A 92 -10.72 -7.36 -14.76
CA ILE A 92 -10.25 -8.08 -13.57
C ILE A 92 -10.11 -7.10 -12.39
N GLN A 93 -9.51 -5.93 -12.60
CA GLN A 93 -9.34 -4.92 -11.56
C GLN A 93 -10.70 -4.43 -11.04
N ASN A 94 -11.63 -4.14 -11.94
CA ASN A 94 -12.98 -3.70 -11.61
C ASN A 94 -13.76 -4.77 -10.84
N LEU A 95 -13.60 -6.05 -11.18
CA LEU A 95 -14.19 -7.16 -10.43
C LEU A 95 -13.64 -7.24 -9.00
N ILE A 96 -12.32 -7.13 -8.82
CA ILE A 96 -11.68 -7.10 -7.49
C ILE A 96 -12.24 -5.95 -6.65
N ILE A 97 -12.30 -4.74 -7.23
CA ILE A 97 -12.76 -3.53 -6.54
C ILE A 97 -14.25 -3.63 -6.19
N SER A 98 -15.09 -3.98 -7.15
CA SER A 98 -16.55 -3.97 -6.98
C SER A 98 -17.02 -5.02 -5.98
N LYS A 99 -16.39 -6.21 -5.98
CA LYS A 99 -16.68 -7.30 -5.04
C LYS A 99 -15.88 -7.18 -3.73
N LYS A 100 -15.03 -6.15 -3.59
CA LYS A 100 -14.16 -5.91 -2.43
C LYS A 100 -13.33 -7.14 -2.05
N LEU A 101 -12.68 -7.73 -3.05
CA LEU A 101 -11.88 -8.95 -2.88
C LEU A 101 -10.48 -8.61 -2.37
N LEU A 102 -10.01 -9.36 -1.37
CA LEU A 102 -8.61 -9.39 -0.99
C LEU A 102 -7.90 -10.43 -1.86
N VAL A 103 -7.12 -9.97 -2.84
CA VAL A 103 -6.33 -10.83 -3.72
C VAL A 103 -4.88 -10.85 -3.26
N SER A 104 -4.32 -12.05 -3.21
CA SER A 104 -2.91 -12.25 -2.87
C SER A 104 -2.32 -13.41 -3.64
N TYR A 105 -0.99 -13.44 -3.77
CA TYR A 105 -0.28 -14.60 -4.30
C TYR A 105 0.96 -14.92 -3.48
N GLU A 106 1.24 -16.20 -3.35
CA GLU A 106 2.39 -16.76 -2.67
C GLU A 106 3.49 -17.18 -3.65
N LYS A 107 4.73 -16.95 -3.24
CA LYS A 107 5.94 -17.45 -3.90
C LYS A 107 6.85 -18.09 -2.85
N ILE A 108 7.08 -19.39 -3.01
CA ILE A 108 8.09 -20.13 -2.26
C ILE A 108 9.43 -19.98 -2.96
N ILE A 109 10.44 -19.53 -2.20
CA ILE A 109 11.83 -19.48 -2.65
C ILE A 109 12.59 -20.60 -1.93
N PRO A 110 12.85 -21.74 -2.60
CA PRO A 110 13.70 -22.76 -2.02
C PRO A 110 15.11 -22.19 -1.84
N GLU A 111 15.69 -22.31 -0.64
CA GLU A 111 17.10 -22.00 -0.47
C GLU A 111 17.93 -22.97 -1.33
N LYS A 112 18.83 -22.43 -2.16
CA LYS A 112 19.85 -23.26 -2.82
C LYS A 112 20.71 -23.84 -1.70
N ASN A 113 20.75 -25.16 -1.57
CA ASN A 113 21.59 -25.87 -0.61
C ASN A 113 23.06 -25.44 -0.79
N TYR A 114 23.54 -24.50 0.02
CA TYR A 114 24.96 -24.23 0.14
C TYR A 114 25.54 -25.26 1.11
N ASN A 115 26.32 -26.18 0.55
CA ASN A 115 27.28 -27.06 1.21
C ASN A 115 26.76 -28.01 2.31
N SER A 116 26.49 -29.25 1.86
CA SER A 116 26.96 -30.56 2.39
C SER A 116 27.13 -30.88 3.89
N ASP A 117 26.95 -29.97 4.84
CA ASP A 117 27.10 -30.29 6.28
C ASP A 117 25.75 -30.36 7.03
N SER A 118 24.68 -29.83 6.42
CA SER A 118 23.32 -29.87 7.00
C SER A 118 22.53 -31.15 6.67
N GLN A 119 23.11 -32.13 5.98
CA GLN A 119 22.42 -33.41 5.70
C GLN A 119 22.27 -34.28 6.96
N ILE A 120 23.01 -33.99 8.04
CA ILE A 120 22.98 -34.75 9.30
C ILE A 120 21.73 -34.42 10.13
N MET A 121 21.20 -33.20 10.03
CA MET A 121 19.94 -32.80 10.67
C MET A 121 18.89 -32.71 9.58
N SER A 122 17.80 -33.48 9.66
CA SER A 122 16.73 -33.53 8.66
C SER A 122 15.91 -32.22 8.53
N ILE A 123 16.55 -31.06 8.67
CA ILE A 123 15.98 -29.72 8.71
C ILE A 123 16.27 -29.01 7.39
N LYS A 124 15.23 -28.48 6.77
CA LYS A 124 15.31 -27.58 5.62
C LYS A 124 14.82 -26.20 6.01
N THR A 125 15.35 -25.19 5.36
CA THR A 125 14.95 -23.80 5.54
C THR A 125 14.30 -23.28 4.28
N GLN A 126 13.23 -22.52 4.44
CA GLN A 126 12.40 -22.02 3.35
C GLN A 126 12.08 -20.55 3.57
N THR A 127 12.17 -19.79 2.49
CA THR A 127 11.68 -18.42 2.45
C THR A 127 10.37 -18.41 1.68
N VAL A 128 9.35 -17.80 2.26
CA VAL A 128 8.03 -17.65 1.65
C VAL A 128 7.70 -16.18 1.54
N LYS A 129 7.13 -15.78 0.41
CA LYS A 129 6.66 -14.43 0.16
C LYS A 129 5.19 -14.47 -0.17
N LYS A 130 4.37 -13.66 0.49
CA LYS A 130 3.00 -13.41 0.04
C LYS A 130 2.81 -11.95 -0.25
N THR A 131 2.34 -11.66 -1.46
CA THR A 131 2.05 -10.31 -1.92
C THR A 131 0.55 -10.10 -1.94
N PHE A 132 0.09 -9.00 -1.35
CA PHE A 132 -1.31 -8.59 -1.27
C PHE A 132 -1.49 -7.34 -2.12
N TYR A 133 -2.60 -7.26 -2.84
CA TYR A 133 -2.97 -6.09 -3.62
C TYR A 133 -4.03 -5.26 -2.90
N HIS A 134 -3.83 -3.96 -2.88
CA HIS A 134 -4.69 -2.98 -2.24
C HIS A 134 -5.06 -1.88 -3.23
N ASN A 135 -6.34 -1.50 -3.26
CA ASN A 135 -6.82 -0.37 -4.04
C ASN A 135 -7.96 0.32 -3.29
N GLU A 136 -7.59 1.32 -2.50
CA GLU A 136 -8.42 1.83 -1.42
C GLU A 136 -8.65 3.32 -1.56
N TRP A 137 -9.80 3.75 -1.03
CA TRP A 137 -10.09 5.15 -0.85
C TRP A 137 -9.43 5.65 0.44
N ASP A 138 -9.02 6.93 0.44
CA ASP A 138 -8.69 7.60 1.67
C ASP A 138 -9.93 7.67 2.59
N LEU A 139 -9.71 7.88 3.89
CA LEU A 139 -10.80 7.91 4.88
C LEU A 139 -11.86 8.97 4.56
N LYS A 140 -11.52 10.02 3.80
CA LYS A 140 -12.45 11.08 3.36
C LYS A 140 -13.10 10.80 2.00
N HIS A 141 -12.83 9.66 1.36
CA HIS A 141 -13.39 9.22 0.08
C HIS A 141 -13.18 10.23 -1.07
N LYS A 142 -12.01 10.88 -1.08
CA LYS A 142 -11.58 11.86 -2.09
C LYS A 142 -10.58 11.28 -3.08
N PHE A 143 -9.65 10.47 -2.60
CA PHE A 143 -8.55 9.93 -3.39
C PHE A 143 -8.54 8.42 -3.28
N LYS A 144 -8.53 7.76 -4.44
CA LYS A 144 -8.31 6.33 -4.52
C LYS A 144 -6.89 6.06 -4.96
N LYS A 145 -6.19 5.19 -4.25
CA LYS A 145 -4.79 4.86 -4.53
C LYS A 145 -4.55 3.36 -4.37
N GLU A 146 -3.50 2.89 -5.03
CA GLU A 146 -3.18 1.48 -5.10
C GLU A 146 -1.73 1.20 -4.72
N TRP A 147 -1.54 0.05 -4.07
CA TRP A 147 -0.24 -0.45 -3.65
C TRP A 147 -0.26 -1.96 -3.52
N THR A 148 0.92 -2.54 -3.44
CA THR A 148 1.09 -3.90 -2.95
C THR A 148 1.91 -3.89 -1.67
N SER A 149 1.62 -4.87 -0.82
CA SER A 149 2.44 -5.21 0.33
C SER A 149 2.94 -6.64 0.18
N THR A 150 4.21 -6.88 0.43
CA THR A 150 4.81 -8.22 0.37
C THR A 150 5.35 -8.59 1.74
N LEU A 151 4.74 -9.58 2.38
CA LEU A 151 5.27 -10.20 3.59
C LEU A 151 6.26 -11.30 3.20
N THR A 152 7.48 -11.20 3.69
CA THR A 152 8.54 -12.20 3.51
C THR A 152 8.84 -12.85 4.85
N GLY A 153 8.51 -14.13 4.97
CA GLY A 153 8.79 -14.95 6.15
C GLY A 153 9.88 -16.00 5.86
N LYS A 154 10.59 -16.41 6.90
CA LYS A 154 11.57 -17.49 6.84
C LYS A 154 11.27 -18.49 7.95
N TYR A 155 11.28 -19.77 7.61
CA TYR A 155 11.05 -20.84 8.56
C TYR A 155 11.90 -22.06 8.24
N SER A 156 12.17 -22.87 9.25
CA SER A 156 12.84 -24.15 9.11
C SER A 156 11.90 -25.26 9.55
N TYR A 157 11.93 -26.37 8.82
CA TYR A 157 11.08 -27.52 9.08
C TYR A 157 11.86 -28.82 8.93
N ASN A 158 11.45 -29.83 9.70
CA ASN A 158 11.97 -31.17 9.54
C ASN A 158 11.32 -31.82 8.31
N PHE A 159 12.10 -32.20 7.29
CA PHE A 159 11.54 -32.68 6.03
C PHE A 159 10.91 -34.08 6.13
N ASN A 160 11.28 -34.89 7.14
CA ASN A 160 10.70 -36.21 7.38
C ASN A 160 9.31 -36.09 8.03
N THR A 161 9.16 -35.19 9.01
CA THR A 161 7.91 -35.03 9.77
C THR A 161 7.03 -33.88 9.26
N ARG A 162 7.55 -33.04 8.37
CA ARG A 162 6.94 -31.78 7.90
C ARG A 162 6.64 -30.75 9.00
N ARG A 163 7.14 -30.97 10.22
CA ARG A 163 6.95 -30.04 11.34
C ARG A 163 7.93 -28.88 11.25
N ILE A 164 7.41 -27.67 11.38
CA ILE A 164 8.16 -26.44 11.51
C ILE A 164 8.81 -26.43 12.89
N VAL A 165 10.13 -26.22 12.91
CA VAL A 165 10.95 -26.22 14.12
C VAL A 165 11.34 -24.81 14.58
N SER A 166 11.35 -23.86 13.65
CA SER A 166 11.66 -22.46 13.95
C SER A 166 11.15 -21.53 12.85
N ALA A 167 10.87 -20.28 13.21
CA ALA A 167 10.53 -19.21 12.28
C ALA A 167 11.08 -17.87 12.79
N SER A 168 11.25 -16.92 11.88
CA SER A 168 11.57 -15.53 12.21
C SER A 168 10.39 -14.61 11.95
N SER A 169 10.30 -13.48 12.65
CA SER A 169 9.35 -12.44 12.30
C SER A 169 9.50 -12.04 10.83
N PRO A 170 8.40 -11.85 10.10
CA PRO A 170 8.48 -11.54 8.69
C PRO A 170 8.93 -10.09 8.52
N THR A 171 9.45 -9.77 7.33
CA THR A 171 9.63 -8.38 6.88
C THR A 171 8.47 -8.02 5.95
N ILE A 172 8.12 -6.73 5.90
CA ILE A 172 7.14 -6.22 4.94
C ILE A 172 7.80 -5.19 4.02
N SER A 173 7.53 -5.30 2.72
CA SER A 173 7.93 -4.31 1.72
C SER A 173 6.72 -3.82 0.94
N PHE A 174 6.80 -2.62 0.39
CA PHE A 174 5.69 -1.99 -0.31
C PHE A 174 6.11 -1.56 -1.72
N ASN A 175 5.18 -1.61 -2.65
CA ASN A 175 5.26 -0.92 -3.93
C ASN A 175 3.99 -0.08 -4.08
N THR A 176 4.10 1.16 -4.52
CA THR A 176 2.99 2.11 -4.53
C THR A 176 2.86 2.75 -5.90
N ASN A 177 1.64 2.92 -6.38
CA ASN A 177 1.36 3.75 -7.54
C ASN A 177 0.39 4.85 -7.11
N PHE A 178 0.95 5.95 -6.60
CA PHE A 178 0.15 7.06 -6.07
C PHE A 178 0.10 8.26 -7.02
N GLY A 179 0.90 8.26 -8.10
CA GLY A 179 1.07 9.39 -9.00
C GLY A 179 2.00 10.47 -8.44
N ALA A 180 2.59 11.28 -9.31
CA ALA A 180 3.68 12.21 -8.98
C ALA A 180 3.32 13.29 -7.95
N ALA A 181 2.04 13.66 -7.84
CA ALA A 181 1.58 14.66 -6.87
C ALA A 181 1.52 14.14 -5.42
N PHE A 182 1.71 12.83 -5.20
CA PHE A 182 1.53 12.20 -3.90
C PHE A 182 2.85 11.58 -3.41
N VAL A 183 3.21 11.88 -2.18
CA VAL A 183 4.33 11.23 -1.49
C VAL A 183 3.75 10.20 -0.51
N PRO A 184 3.78 8.89 -0.83
CA PRO A 184 3.28 7.86 0.08
C PRO A 184 4.17 7.75 1.32
N SER A 185 3.55 7.42 2.46
CA SER A 185 4.26 7.16 3.71
C SER A 185 3.60 6.01 4.47
N ILE A 186 4.41 5.00 4.77
CA ILE A 186 4.00 3.86 5.58
C ILE A 186 4.61 4.01 6.97
N ASN A 187 3.79 3.93 8.01
CA ASN A 187 4.25 4.01 9.40
C ASN A 187 3.57 2.98 10.30
N ASN A 188 4.00 2.92 11.57
CA ASN A 188 3.52 1.97 12.57
C ASN A 188 3.57 0.51 12.07
N ILE A 189 4.63 0.18 11.33
CA ILE A 189 4.85 -1.18 10.82
C ILE A 189 5.11 -2.10 12.01
N ARG A 190 4.32 -3.17 12.10
CA ARG A 190 4.50 -4.26 13.07
C ARG A 190 4.42 -5.57 12.34
N THR A 191 5.38 -6.44 12.58
CA THR A 191 5.40 -7.80 12.03
C THR A 191 5.53 -8.82 13.14
N ASN A 192 4.88 -9.96 12.98
CA ASN A 192 4.94 -11.05 13.93
C ASN A 192 4.73 -12.39 13.23
N TYR A 193 5.08 -13.47 13.92
CA TYR A 193 4.69 -14.82 13.55
C TYR A 193 4.03 -15.55 14.73
N SER A 194 3.26 -16.59 14.42
CA SER A 194 2.69 -17.50 15.40
C SER A 194 2.85 -18.94 14.90
N LEU A 195 3.47 -19.79 15.71
CA LEU A 195 3.66 -21.21 15.42
C LEU A 195 2.68 -22.04 16.25
N SER A 196 1.94 -22.95 15.61
CA SER A 196 1.07 -23.86 16.33
C SER A 196 1.87 -24.80 17.24
N ASN A 197 1.28 -25.26 18.35
CA ASN A 197 1.93 -26.23 19.25
C ASN A 197 2.31 -27.54 18.53
N SER A 198 1.58 -27.90 17.47
CA SER A 198 1.90 -29.06 16.62
C SER A 198 3.06 -28.81 15.65
N GLY A 199 3.49 -27.57 15.47
CA GLY A 199 4.46 -27.19 14.45
C GLY A 199 3.95 -27.39 13.01
N MET A 200 2.65 -27.56 12.82
CA MET A 200 2.04 -27.84 11.51
C MET A 200 1.45 -26.60 10.83
N ARG A 201 1.35 -25.48 11.55
CA ARG A 201 0.83 -24.23 11.02
C ARG A 201 1.69 -23.08 11.50
N LEU A 202 2.15 -22.26 10.58
CA LEU A 202 2.85 -21.02 10.87
C LEU A 202 2.09 -19.86 10.24
N THR A 203 1.66 -18.92 11.07
CA THR A 203 0.98 -17.71 10.62
C THR A 203 1.94 -16.55 10.65
N PHE A 204 2.15 -15.90 9.51
CA PHE A 204 2.84 -14.61 9.42
C PHE A 204 1.81 -13.48 9.41
N THR A 205 2.11 -12.40 10.14
CA THR A 205 1.25 -11.21 10.19
C THR A 205 2.09 -9.95 10.01
N GLY A 206 1.59 -9.02 9.20
CA GLY A 206 2.06 -7.65 9.12
C GLY A 206 0.90 -6.69 9.33
N SER A 207 1.16 -5.58 10.00
CA SER A 207 0.22 -4.47 10.12
C SER A 207 0.94 -3.15 9.95
N TYR A 208 0.27 -2.17 9.36
CA TYR A 208 0.83 -0.87 9.03
C TYR A 208 -0.29 0.14 8.81
N ASN A 209 0.05 1.43 8.88
CA ASN A 209 -0.85 2.48 8.43
C ASN A 209 -0.36 3.01 7.08
N MET A 210 -1.28 3.17 6.13
CA MET A 210 -1.00 3.74 4.83
C MET A 210 -1.44 5.21 4.78
N ASN A 211 -0.52 6.10 4.44
CA ASN A 211 -0.75 7.53 4.36
C ASN A 211 -0.10 8.09 3.08
N ALA A 212 -0.45 9.32 2.72
CA ALA A 212 0.25 10.10 1.71
C ALA A 212 0.22 11.59 2.04
N THR A 213 1.11 12.36 1.43
CA THR A 213 1.03 13.82 1.39
C THR A 213 0.81 14.24 -0.05
N LEU A 214 -0.25 15.01 -0.31
CA LEU A 214 -0.48 15.66 -1.60
C LEU A 214 0.28 16.99 -1.63
N GLY A 215 1.17 17.16 -2.60
CA GLY A 215 1.82 18.44 -2.88
C GLY A 215 0.86 19.37 -3.61
N ILE A 216 0.54 20.53 -3.01
CA ILE A 216 -0.27 21.58 -3.64
C ILE A 216 0.64 22.77 -3.92
N PRO A 217 0.97 23.07 -5.19
CA PRO A 217 1.79 24.22 -5.51
C PRO A 217 1.02 25.52 -5.28
N ILE A 218 1.66 26.46 -4.58
CA ILE A 218 1.20 27.84 -4.34
C ILE A 218 2.37 28.77 -4.67
N GLY A 219 2.42 29.26 -5.92
CA GLY A 219 3.60 29.96 -6.42
C GLY A 219 4.80 29.02 -6.41
N ASP A 220 5.90 29.46 -5.79
CA ASP A 220 7.13 28.67 -5.64
C ASP A 220 7.16 27.77 -4.37
N LEU A 221 6.06 27.72 -3.62
CA LEU A 221 5.94 26.92 -2.40
C LEU A 221 5.01 25.73 -2.60
N GLU A 222 5.38 24.56 -2.10
CA GLU A 222 4.48 23.40 -2.02
C GLU A 222 3.91 23.28 -0.60
N ILE A 223 2.59 23.28 -0.47
CA ILE A 223 1.91 22.94 0.78
C ILE A 223 1.54 21.46 0.76
N GLY A 224 1.97 20.72 1.78
CA GLY A 224 1.60 19.32 1.98
C GLY A 224 0.22 19.18 2.61
N TYR A 225 -0.70 18.49 1.94
CA TYR A 225 -1.99 18.08 2.50
C TYR A 225 -1.93 16.59 2.92
N PRO A 226 -2.03 16.26 4.21
CA PRO A 226 -1.96 14.88 4.68
C PRO A 226 -3.23 14.10 4.34
N ILE A 227 -3.04 12.86 3.91
CA ILE A 227 -4.07 11.92 3.48
C ILE A 227 -3.85 10.59 4.21
N HIS A 228 -4.92 10.05 4.78
CA HIS A 228 -4.91 8.79 5.52
C HIS A 228 -5.76 7.77 4.78
N PHE A 229 -5.17 6.63 4.39
CA PHE A 229 -5.88 5.51 3.76
C PHE A 229 -6.39 4.50 4.78
N GLY A 230 -5.81 4.49 5.97
CA GLY A 230 -6.27 3.66 7.08
C GLY A 230 -5.21 2.70 7.57
N ASN A 231 -5.67 1.69 8.30
CA ASN A 231 -4.84 0.69 8.95
C ASN A 231 -5.08 -0.66 8.26
N PHE A 232 -4.00 -1.31 7.86
CA PHE A 232 -4.03 -2.54 7.09
C PHE A 232 -3.39 -3.66 7.88
N ARG A 233 -3.91 -4.88 7.69
CA ARG A 233 -3.39 -6.09 8.31
C ARG A 233 -3.38 -7.21 7.29
N ASP A 234 -2.17 -7.63 6.92
CA ASP A 234 -1.92 -8.73 6.00
C ASP A 234 -1.52 -9.98 6.78
N ILE A 235 -2.09 -11.11 6.41
CA ILE A 235 -1.91 -12.38 7.13
C ILE A 235 -1.79 -13.50 6.11
N PHE A 236 -0.87 -14.44 6.36
CA PHE A 236 -0.91 -15.71 5.66
C PHE A 236 -0.38 -16.86 6.51
N ASP A 237 -0.90 -18.04 6.21
CA ASP A 237 -0.51 -19.29 6.83
C ASP A 237 0.38 -20.10 5.88
N VAL A 238 1.28 -20.87 6.50
CA VAL A 238 2.14 -21.89 5.89
C VAL A 238 1.92 -23.22 6.60
#